data_AF-A0A3A8E1E0-F1
#
_entry.id   AF-A0A3A8E1E0-F1
#
_cell.length_a   1.000
_cell.length_b   1.000
_cell.length_c   1.000
_cell.angle_alpha   90.00
_cell.angle_beta   90.00
_cell.angle_gamma   90.00
#
_symmetry.space_group_name_H-M   'P 1'
#
loop_
_entity.id
_entity.type
_entity.pdbx_description
1 polymer ?
#
loop_
_entity_poly.entity_id
_entity_poly.type
_entity_poly.pdbx_seq_one_letter_code
_entity_poly.pdbx_strand_id
1 'polypeptide(L)'
;MTIFCIEKNNDFLKISSDQAGDINPNVTELSLDYIKAFYMFFEELSHIITRFDWDHIAVEFWFDCGQIYLFPEKKLDEMPTEYDPYPAERLDPYLVLSLTSYLKKYDAFIDHDYGKFSDSEFEEWHIQNSTEVFNSLNIALSNRKLSNFILNSLNRKNIVFRYFGSSRETEYGEKTIHSH
;
A
#
# COMPACT_ATOMS: atom_id res chain seq x y z
N MET A 1 -22.47 7.12 -4.95
CA MET A 1 -21.34 7.04 -4.02
C MET A 1 -21.33 5.63 -3.48
N THR A 2 -20.58 4.73 -4.08
CA THR A 2 -20.50 3.34 -3.63
C THR A 2 -19.20 3.21 -2.84
N ILE A 3 -19.32 3.32 -1.52
CA ILE A 3 -18.24 2.99 -0.59
C ILE A 3 -18.16 1.46 -0.57
N PHE A 4 -17.09 0.88 -1.11
CA PHE A 4 -16.75 -0.52 -0.83
C PHE A 4 -15.87 -0.53 0.41
N CYS A 5 -16.50 -0.73 1.56
CA CYS A 5 -15.79 -1.11 2.76
C CYS A 5 -15.51 -2.62 2.64
N ILE A 6 -14.26 -3.04 2.43
CA ILE A 6 -13.90 -4.44 2.70
C ILE A 6 -13.62 -4.55 4.21
N GLU A 7 -14.69 -4.40 4.99
CA GLU A 7 -14.75 -4.89 6.36
C GLU A 7 -14.95 -6.41 6.27
N LYS A 8 -13.88 -7.19 6.38
CA LYS A 8 -14.03 -8.60 6.75
C LYS A 8 -14.10 -8.73 8.25
N ASN A 9 -15.32 -8.63 8.78
CA ASN A 9 -15.67 -9.33 10.00
C ASN A 9 -15.30 -10.83 9.82
N ASN A 10 -14.28 -11.28 10.55
CA ASN A 10 -13.93 -12.67 10.89
C ASN A 10 -13.79 -13.76 9.81
N ASP A 11 -13.98 -13.49 8.53
CA ASP A 11 -13.69 -14.50 7.51
C ASP A 11 -12.25 -14.37 7.03
N PHE A 12 -11.33 -15.00 7.77
CA PHE A 12 -10.05 -15.49 7.25
C PHE A 12 -10.34 -16.22 5.93
N LEU A 13 -10.21 -15.51 4.81
CA LEU A 13 -10.18 -16.14 3.50
C LEU A 13 -8.85 -16.89 3.45
N LYS A 14 -8.93 -18.22 3.49
CA LYS A 14 -7.84 -19.10 3.06
C LYS A 14 -7.56 -18.81 1.59
N ILE A 15 -6.75 -17.79 1.33
CA ILE A 15 -5.93 -17.77 0.12
C ILE A 15 -5.02 -18.99 0.27
N SER A 16 -5.26 -20.01 -0.56
CA SER A 16 -4.51 -21.24 -0.48
C SER A 16 -3.03 -20.93 -0.64
N SER A 17 -2.19 -21.60 0.14
CA SER A 17 -0.72 -21.52 0.07
C SER A 17 -0.17 -21.69 -1.35
N ASP A 18 -0.98 -22.26 -2.25
CA ASP A 18 -0.63 -22.56 -3.63
C ASP A 18 -0.51 -21.29 -4.50
N GLN A 19 -1.30 -20.24 -4.22
CA GLN A 19 -1.19 -18.94 -4.92
C GLN A 19 -0.02 -18.09 -4.44
N ALA A 20 0.44 -18.34 -3.21
CA ALA A 20 1.65 -17.74 -2.64
C ALA A 20 2.92 -18.51 -2.98
N GLY A 21 2.82 -19.72 -3.55
CA GLY A 21 3.96 -20.61 -3.80
C GLY A 21 5.10 -19.87 -4.51
N ASP A 22 6.34 -20.07 -4.09
CA ASP A 22 7.52 -19.24 -4.39
C ASP A 22 7.65 -17.98 -3.48
N ILE A 23 7.29 -18.14 -2.21
CA ILE A 23 7.62 -17.17 -1.16
C ILE A 23 9.13 -17.19 -0.93
N ASN A 24 9.80 -16.08 -1.27
CA ASN A 24 11.22 -15.86 -0.98
C ASN A 24 11.48 -16.02 0.54
N PRO A 25 12.61 -16.60 0.98
CA PRO A 25 12.97 -16.69 2.41
C PRO A 25 12.96 -15.36 3.18
N ASN A 26 13.00 -14.21 2.50
CA ASN A 26 12.95 -12.88 3.11
C ASN A 26 11.54 -12.28 3.26
N VAL A 27 10.47 -13.05 3.04
CA VAL A 27 9.09 -12.53 3.14
C VAL A 27 8.67 -12.42 4.60
N THR A 28 8.43 -11.18 5.04
CA THR A 28 7.88 -10.87 6.38
C THR A 28 6.39 -11.20 6.45
N GLU A 29 5.83 -11.32 7.67
CA GLU A 29 4.37 -11.46 7.85
C GLU A 29 3.60 -10.33 7.15
N LEU A 30 4.10 -9.10 7.29
CA LEU A 30 3.53 -7.92 6.62
C LEU A 30 3.56 -8.04 5.09
N SER A 31 4.62 -8.61 4.52
CA SER A 31 4.72 -8.88 3.09
C SER A 31 3.68 -9.91 2.61
N LEU A 32 3.36 -10.93 3.42
CA LEU A 32 2.31 -11.90 3.10
C LEU A 32 0.93 -11.27 3.08
N ASP A 33 0.65 -10.36 4.00
CA ASP A 33 -0.64 -9.69 4.06
C ASP A 33 -0.86 -8.78 2.85
N TYR A 34 0.18 -8.10 2.37
CA TYR A 34 0.11 -7.40 1.08
C TYR A 34 -0.18 -8.35 -0.08
N ILE A 35 0.54 -9.46 -0.19
CA ILE A 35 0.33 -10.43 -1.28
C ILE A 35 -1.14 -10.85 -1.33
N LYS A 36 -1.71 -11.22 -0.17
CA LYS A 36 -3.11 -11.62 -0.04
C LYS A 36 -4.08 -10.51 -0.46
N ALA A 37 -3.86 -9.32 0.07
CA ALA A 37 -4.68 -8.14 -0.20
C ALA A 37 -4.72 -7.78 -1.69
N PHE A 38 -3.57 -7.79 -2.35
CA PHE A 38 -3.49 -7.49 -3.78
C PHE A 38 -4.21 -8.51 -4.64
N TYR A 39 -4.08 -9.80 -4.32
CA TYR A 39 -4.84 -10.84 -5.03
C TYR A 39 -6.34 -10.58 -4.94
N MET A 40 -6.86 -10.38 -3.72
CA MET A 40 -8.28 -10.09 -3.50
C MET A 40 -8.74 -8.83 -4.25
N PHE A 41 -8.04 -7.72 -4.06
CA PHE A 41 -8.43 -6.43 -4.63
C PHE A 41 -8.49 -6.46 -6.16
N PHE A 42 -7.46 -6.98 -6.81
CA PHE A 42 -7.42 -6.98 -8.27
C PHE A 42 -8.21 -8.14 -8.90
N GLU A 43 -8.47 -9.23 -8.19
CA GLU A 43 -9.44 -10.24 -8.65
C GLU A 43 -10.85 -9.64 -8.70
N GLU A 44 -11.24 -8.86 -7.69
CA GLU A 44 -12.59 -8.29 -7.62
C GLU A 44 -12.75 -7.02 -8.46
N LEU A 45 -11.78 -6.09 -8.44
CA LEU A 45 -12.00 -4.71 -8.87
C LEU A 45 -11.21 -4.28 -10.12
N SER A 46 -10.35 -5.15 -10.66
CA SER A 46 -9.56 -4.85 -11.86
C SER A 46 -10.43 -4.44 -13.06
N HIS A 47 -11.58 -5.06 -13.26
CA HIS A 47 -12.50 -4.76 -14.36
C HIS A 47 -13.12 -3.34 -14.29
N ILE A 48 -13.07 -2.69 -13.13
CA ILE A 48 -13.48 -1.30 -12.93
C ILE A 48 -12.27 -0.39 -13.17
N ILE A 49 -11.14 -0.67 -12.50
CA ILE A 49 -9.90 0.11 -12.59
C ILE A 49 -9.40 0.21 -14.03
N THR A 50 -9.52 -0.85 -14.81
CA THR A 50 -9.10 -0.91 -16.23
C THR A 50 -9.92 -0.03 -17.17
N ARG A 51 -11.09 0.47 -16.73
CA ARG A 51 -11.92 1.38 -17.53
C ARG A 51 -11.45 2.83 -17.44
N PHE A 52 -10.66 3.16 -16.42
CA PHE A 52 -10.13 4.48 -16.23
C PHE A 52 -8.75 4.61 -16.87
N ASP A 53 -8.47 5.81 -17.33
CA ASP A 53 -7.13 6.22 -17.72
C ASP A 53 -6.39 6.72 -16.46
N TRP A 54 -5.26 6.11 -16.14
CA TRP A 54 -4.49 6.40 -14.92
C TRP A 54 -2.99 6.13 -15.14
N ASP A 55 -2.13 6.79 -14.40
CA ASP A 55 -0.67 6.77 -14.63
C ASP A 55 0.07 5.87 -13.65
N HIS A 56 -0.33 5.90 -12.38
CA HIS A 56 0.36 5.21 -11.29
C HIS A 56 -0.59 4.87 -10.16
N ILE A 57 -0.10 4.07 -9.19
CA ILE A 57 -0.78 3.84 -7.92
C ILE A 57 -0.03 4.64 -6.85
N ALA A 58 -0.69 5.61 -6.24
CA ALA A 58 -0.19 6.25 -5.03
C ALA A 58 -0.50 5.34 -3.84
N VAL A 59 0.49 5.17 -2.98
CA VAL A 59 0.40 4.37 -1.76
C VAL A 59 0.67 5.30 -0.58
N GLU A 60 -0.35 5.55 0.21
CA GLU A 60 -0.28 6.44 1.38
C GLU A 60 -0.29 5.61 2.66
N PHE A 61 0.70 5.81 3.52
CA PHE A 61 0.73 5.17 4.83
C PHE A 61 0.26 6.14 5.92
N TRP A 62 -0.87 5.80 6.52
CA TRP A 62 -1.45 6.50 7.66
C TRP A 62 -0.98 5.80 8.92
N PHE A 63 0.12 6.32 9.48
CA PHE A 63 0.87 5.67 10.54
C PHE A 63 0.10 5.63 11.87
N ASP A 64 -0.78 6.58 12.13
CA ASP A 64 -1.53 6.69 13.38
C ASP A 64 -2.66 5.66 13.48
N CYS A 65 -3.30 5.33 12.36
CA CYS A 65 -4.30 4.26 12.28
C CYS A 65 -3.76 2.96 11.68
N GLY A 66 -2.47 2.92 11.34
CA GLY A 66 -1.80 1.75 10.76
C GLY A 66 -2.45 1.27 9.46
N GLN A 67 -2.87 2.20 8.61
CA GLN A 67 -3.56 1.89 7.36
C GLN A 67 -2.72 2.26 6.14
N ILE A 68 -2.78 1.42 5.11
CA ILE A 68 -2.29 1.78 3.77
C ILE A 68 -3.46 1.98 2.84
N TYR A 69 -3.40 3.07 2.09
CA TYR A 69 -4.33 3.37 1.01
C TYR A 69 -3.61 3.25 -0.32
N LEU A 70 -4.24 2.60 -1.30
CA LEU A 70 -3.71 2.48 -2.66
C LEU A 70 -4.70 3.10 -3.64
N PHE A 71 -4.36 4.27 -4.16
CA PHE A 71 -5.17 5.03 -5.10
C PHE A 71 -4.63 4.86 -6.51
N PRO A 72 -5.41 4.35 -7.47
CA PRO A 72 -5.14 4.59 -8.88
C PRO A 72 -5.24 6.10 -9.15
N GLU A 73 -4.23 6.68 -9.80
CA GLU A 73 -4.15 8.12 -10.00
C GLU A 73 -3.80 8.50 -11.43
N LYS A 74 -4.51 9.51 -11.91
CA LYS A 74 -4.21 10.20 -13.16
C LYS A 74 -3.51 11.51 -12.86
N LYS A 75 -2.31 11.69 -13.41
CA LYS A 75 -1.55 12.94 -13.31
C LYS A 75 -2.33 14.05 -14.01
N LEU A 76 -2.45 15.19 -13.35
CA LEU A 76 -3.02 16.38 -13.96
C LEU A 76 -1.90 17.17 -14.65
N ASP A 77 -2.22 17.81 -15.76
CA ASP A 77 -1.30 18.75 -16.45
C ASP A 77 -1.31 20.12 -15.77
N GLU A 78 -1.26 20.10 -14.43
CA GLU A 78 -1.27 21.26 -13.56
C GLU A 78 0.12 21.45 -12.96
N MET A 79 0.50 22.71 -12.77
CA MET A 79 1.78 23.03 -12.17
C MET A 79 1.73 22.71 -10.66
N PRO A 80 2.67 21.91 -10.12
CA PRO A 80 2.75 21.64 -8.69
C PRO A 80 2.81 22.93 -7.88
N THR A 81 2.15 22.93 -6.73
CA THR A 81 2.15 24.05 -5.78
C THR A 81 2.75 23.60 -4.44
N GLU A 82 3.03 24.54 -3.55
CA GLU A 82 3.46 24.22 -2.17
C GLU A 82 2.40 23.41 -1.41
N TYR A 83 1.11 23.59 -1.75
CA TYR A 83 -0.01 22.90 -1.10
C TYR A 83 -0.44 21.62 -1.83
N ASP A 84 -0.04 21.45 -3.08
CA ASP A 84 -0.24 20.24 -3.88
C ASP A 84 0.98 19.98 -4.75
N PRO A 85 2.01 19.32 -4.18
CA PRO A 85 3.23 19.01 -4.90
C PRO A 85 3.05 17.92 -5.96
N TYR A 86 1.91 17.21 -5.96
CA TYR A 86 1.63 16.10 -6.87
C TYR A 86 0.19 16.15 -7.39
N PRO A 87 -0.14 17.15 -8.23
CA PRO A 87 -1.50 17.32 -8.73
C PRO A 87 -1.94 16.08 -9.51
N ALA A 88 -2.95 15.41 -8.98
CA ALA A 88 -3.46 14.14 -9.50
C ALA A 88 -4.94 13.96 -9.16
N GLU A 89 -5.69 13.40 -10.10
CA GLU A 89 -7.04 12.91 -9.87
C GLU A 89 -6.98 11.51 -9.25
N ARG A 90 -7.51 11.37 -8.03
CA ARG A 90 -7.71 10.06 -7.38
C ARG A 90 -8.94 9.38 -7.95
N LEU A 91 -8.78 8.12 -8.32
CA LEU A 91 -9.82 7.34 -8.97
C LEU A 91 -10.32 6.22 -8.07
N ASP A 92 -11.62 5.95 -8.17
CA ASP A 92 -12.26 4.80 -7.53
C ASP A 92 -12.26 3.58 -8.47
N PRO A 93 -12.17 2.35 -7.93
CA PRO A 93 -12.02 2.05 -6.51
C PRO A 93 -10.55 2.11 -6.05
N TYR A 94 -10.35 2.45 -4.78
CA TYR A 94 -9.07 2.37 -4.08
C TYR A 94 -9.07 1.23 -3.04
N LEU A 95 -7.88 0.77 -2.66
CA LEU A 95 -7.72 -0.27 -1.64
C LEU A 95 -7.32 0.36 -0.31
N VAL A 96 -7.91 -0.12 0.79
CA VAL A 96 -7.48 0.20 2.16
C VAL A 96 -7.07 -1.07 2.87
N LEU A 97 -5.87 -1.08 3.46
CA LEU A 97 -5.31 -2.21 4.19
C LEU A 97 -4.97 -1.81 5.61
N SER A 98 -5.59 -2.49 6.57
CA SER A 98 -5.27 -2.31 7.99
C SER A 98 -4.12 -3.24 8.40
N LEU A 99 -3.00 -2.66 8.81
CA LEU A 99 -1.79 -3.37 9.19
C LEU A 99 -1.82 -3.71 10.68
N THR A 100 -2.56 -4.76 11.04
CA THR A 100 -2.79 -5.11 12.45
C THR A 100 -1.49 -5.41 13.21
N SER A 101 -0.49 -5.99 12.56
CA SER A 101 0.83 -6.25 13.16
C SER A 101 1.59 -4.96 13.45
N TYR A 102 1.51 -3.97 12.55
CA TYR A 102 2.06 -2.65 12.77
C TYR A 102 1.33 -1.91 13.89
N LEU A 103 -0.01 -1.94 13.92
CA LEU A 103 -0.80 -1.31 14.98
C LEU A 103 -0.40 -1.80 16.37
N LYS A 104 -0.20 -3.12 16.54
CA LYS A 104 0.31 -3.66 17.82
C LYS A 104 1.68 -3.11 18.20
N LYS A 105 2.56 -2.88 17.21
CA LYS A 105 3.88 -2.28 17.41
C LYS A 105 3.76 -0.79 17.79
N TYR A 106 2.84 -0.07 17.16
CA TYR A 106 2.52 1.33 17.48
C TYR A 106 1.90 1.47 18.87
N ASP A 107 0.88 0.67 19.20
CA ASP A 107 0.25 0.66 20.53
C ASP A 107 1.28 0.35 21.61
N ALA A 108 2.14 -0.66 21.40
CA ALA A 108 3.21 -0.97 22.33
C ALA A 108 4.23 0.18 22.47
N PHE A 109 4.53 0.90 21.39
CA PHE A 109 5.39 2.08 21.45
C PHE A 109 4.74 3.19 22.27
N ILE A 110 3.47 3.52 22.01
CA ILE A 110 2.74 4.56 22.73
C ILE A 110 2.48 4.19 24.20
N ASP A 111 2.17 2.92 24.49
CA ASP A 111 1.90 2.42 25.85
C ASP A 111 3.17 2.26 26.69
N HIS A 112 4.34 2.06 26.06
CA HIS A 112 5.59 1.85 26.79
C HIS A 112 5.98 3.07 27.63
N ASP A 113 5.55 4.27 27.25
CA ASP A 113 5.94 5.49 27.93
C ASP A 113 4.74 6.42 28.20
N TYR A 114 4.18 6.30 29.42
CA TYR A 114 3.32 7.33 30.02
C TYR A 114 4.04 8.70 30.17
N GLY A 115 5.32 8.80 29.78
CA GLY A 115 6.14 10.00 29.70
C GLY A 115 6.51 10.32 28.25
N LYS A 116 6.06 11.49 27.79
CA LYS A 116 6.29 12.10 26.47
C LYS A 116 7.64 11.73 25.84
N PHE A 117 7.61 11.04 24.69
CA PHE A 117 8.71 11.07 23.73
C PHE A 117 9.07 12.52 23.40
N SER A 118 10.35 12.77 23.16
CA SER A 118 10.72 13.99 22.44
C SER A 118 10.17 13.93 21.02
N ASP A 119 9.89 15.10 20.43
CA ASP A 119 9.43 15.18 19.04
C ASP A 119 10.39 14.45 18.09
N SER A 120 11.71 14.49 18.38
CA SER A 120 12.74 13.78 17.62
C SER A 120 12.67 12.26 17.73
N GLU A 121 12.42 11.70 18.92
CA GLU A 121 12.32 10.24 19.08
C GLU A 121 11.08 9.69 18.36
N PHE A 122 9.98 10.44 18.42
CA PHE A 122 8.77 10.10 17.69
C PHE A 122 8.99 10.17 16.17
N GLU A 123 9.65 11.23 15.68
CA GLU A 123 9.96 11.40 14.26
C GLU A 123 10.88 10.29 13.74
N GLU A 124 11.96 9.95 14.47
CA GLU A 124 12.86 8.85 14.11
C GLU A 124 12.12 7.51 14.05
N TRP A 125 11.30 7.22 15.07
CA TRP A 125 10.49 6.01 15.10
C TRP A 125 9.52 5.97 13.91
N HIS A 126 8.83 7.08 13.64
CA HIS A 126 7.90 7.19 12.52
C HIS A 126 8.59 6.91 11.18
N ILE A 127 9.70 7.59 10.89
CA ILE A 127 10.45 7.42 9.64
C ILE A 127 10.94 5.97 9.48
N GLN A 128 11.51 5.39 10.54
CA GLN A 128 12.01 4.01 10.49
C GLN A 128 10.89 3.01 10.19
N ASN A 129 9.73 3.20 10.81
CA ASN A 129 8.60 2.29 10.66
C ASN A 129 7.87 2.46 9.32
N SER A 130 7.69 3.68 8.83
CA SER A 130 7.18 3.94 7.47
C SER A 130 8.09 3.27 6.43
N THR A 131 9.41 3.34 6.63
CA THR A 131 10.40 2.67 5.78
C THR A 131 10.25 1.14 5.83
N GLU A 132 10.06 0.54 7.01
CA GLU A 132 9.81 -0.90 7.16
C GLU A 132 8.54 -1.36 6.42
N VAL A 133 7.49 -0.56 6.52
CA VAL A 133 6.20 -0.78 5.87
C VAL A 133 6.34 -0.79 4.35
N PHE A 134 6.99 0.22 3.76
CA PHE A 134 7.22 0.27 2.31
C PHE A 134 8.23 -0.77 1.84
N ASN A 135 9.22 -1.14 2.65
CA ASN A 135 10.14 -2.23 2.33
C ASN A 135 9.42 -3.58 2.26
N SER A 136 8.49 -3.85 3.18
CA SER A 136 7.66 -5.06 3.13
C SER A 136 6.74 -5.06 1.90
N LEU A 137 6.17 -3.91 1.53
CA LEU A 137 5.41 -3.77 0.30
C LEU A 137 6.29 -4.01 -0.95
N ASN A 138 7.52 -3.49 -0.95
CA ASN A 138 8.49 -3.72 -2.00
C ASN A 138 8.83 -5.21 -2.15
N ILE A 139 8.98 -5.94 -1.05
CA ILE A 139 9.22 -7.39 -1.06
C ILE A 139 8.01 -8.11 -1.66
N ALA A 140 6.80 -7.76 -1.25
CA ALA A 140 5.56 -8.32 -1.80
C ALA A 140 5.45 -8.08 -3.32
N LEU A 141 5.63 -6.84 -3.77
CA LEU A 141 5.58 -6.47 -5.19
C LEU A 141 6.76 -7.00 -6.02
N SER A 142 7.83 -7.48 -5.39
CA SER A 142 8.92 -8.21 -6.06
C SER A 142 8.60 -9.70 -6.25
N ASN A 143 7.53 -10.22 -5.66
CA ASN A 143 7.09 -11.59 -5.91
C ASN A 143 6.59 -11.71 -7.36
N ARG A 144 7.32 -12.46 -8.20
CA ARG A 144 7.03 -12.60 -9.63
C ARG A 144 5.59 -13.03 -9.92
N LYS A 145 5.02 -13.94 -9.13
CA LYS A 145 3.63 -14.39 -9.34
C LYS A 145 2.65 -13.26 -9.08
N LEU A 146 2.84 -12.54 -7.99
CA LEU A 146 2.01 -11.38 -7.67
C LEU A 146 2.16 -10.28 -8.73
N SER A 147 3.39 -9.87 -9.07
CA SER A 147 3.61 -8.79 -10.05
C SER A 147 2.95 -9.13 -11.39
N ASN A 148 3.14 -10.36 -11.87
CA ASN A 148 2.51 -10.82 -13.11
C ASN A 148 0.98 -10.86 -13.00
N PHE A 149 0.44 -11.31 -11.88
CA PHE A 149 -1.00 -11.28 -11.63
C PHE A 149 -1.54 -9.85 -11.71
N ILE A 150 -0.96 -8.91 -10.97
CA ILE A 150 -1.39 -7.50 -10.96
C ILE A 150 -1.38 -6.92 -12.39
N LEU A 151 -0.27 -7.12 -13.11
CA LEU A 151 -0.09 -6.61 -14.47
C LEU A 151 -1.11 -7.19 -15.45
N ASN A 152 -1.36 -8.50 -15.38
CA ASN A 152 -2.34 -9.18 -16.22
C ASN A 152 -3.77 -8.75 -15.90
N SER A 153 -4.12 -8.70 -14.61
CA SER A 153 -5.45 -8.25 -14.15
C SER A 153 -5.76 -6.83 -14.60
N LEU A 154 -4.74 -5.95 -14.61
CA LEU A 154 -4.89 -4.56 -15.02
C LEU A 154 -4.59 -4.31 -16.51
N ASN A 155 -4.29 -5.36 -17.29
CA ASN A 155 -3.90 -5.26 -18.70
C ASN A 155 -2.79 -4.22 -18.97
N ARG A 156 -1.74 -4.22 -18.14
CA ARG A 156 -0.63 -3.27 -18.20
C ARG A 156 0.72 -3.98 -18.38
N LYS A 157 1.62 -3.34 -19.13
CA LYS A 157 3.01 -3.78 -19.28
C LYS A 157 3.89 -3.38 -18.10
N ASN A 158 3.56 -2.28 -17.45
CA ASN A 158 4.24 -1.81 -16.26
C ASN A 158 3.28 -0.97 -15.41
N ILE A 159 3.55 -0.92 -14.11
CA ILE A 159 2.82 -0.10 -13.13
C ILE A 159 3.84 0.50 -12.17
N VAL A 160 3.73 1.81 -11.94
CA VAL A 160 4.51 2.53 -10.94
C VAL A 160 3.68 2.64 -9.66
N PHE A 161 4.28 2.28 -8.53
CA PHE A 161 3.77 2.51 -7.19
C PHE A 161 4.60 3.62 -6.55
N ARG A 162 3.97 4.72 -6.13
CA ARG A 162 4.65 5.85 -5.47
C ARG A 162 4.30 5.87 -4.00
N TYR A 163 5.27 6.04 -3.12
CA TYR A 163 5.14 5.87 -1.69
C TYR A 163 5.14 7.21 -0.96
N PHE A 164 4.10 7.43 -0.17
CA PHE A 164 3.87 8.68 0.53
C PHE A 164 3.51 8.45 1.99
N GLY A 165 3.89 9.40 2.84
CA GLY A 165 3.30 9.54 4.16
C GLY A 165 1.82 9.95 4.08
N SER A 166 1.24 10.20 5.24
CA SER A 166 -0.14 10.65 5.39
C SER A 166 -0.39 12.00 4.71
N SER A 167 -1.31 12.04 3.74
CA SER A 167 -1.59 13.27 2.97
C SER A 167 -0.45 13.77 2.07
N ARG A 168 0.55 12.91 1.75
CA ARG A 168 1.66 13.23 0.83
C ARG A 168 2.59 14.36 1.30
N GLU A 169 2.68 14.55 2.60
CA GLU A 169 3.66 15.39 3.27
C GLU A 169 5.11 14.92 3.04
N THR A 170 5.33 13.61 2.89
CA THR A 170 6.66 13.02 2.65
C THR A 170 6.63 11.99 1.52
N GLU A 171 7.58 12.06 0.58
CA GLU A 171 7.81 11.02 -0.43
C GLU A 171 8.90 10.04 0.04
N TYR A 172 8.56 8.75 0.08
CA TYR A 172 9.46 7.67 0.49
C TYR A 172 10.09 6.93 -0.70
N GLY A 173 9.74 7.33 -1.93
CA GLY A 173 10.26 6.80 -3.18
C GLY A 173 9.19 6.09 -4.02
N GLU A 174 9.63 5.24 -4.94
CA GLU A 174 8.73 4.53 -5.84
C GLU A 174 9.24 3.14 -6.19
N LYS A 175 8.34 2.29 -6.68
CA LYS A 175 8.63 0.97 -7.21
C LYS A 175 7.87 0.73 -8.50
N THR A 176 8.59 0.31 -9.53
CA THR A 176 7.98 -0.13 -10.79
C THR A 176 7.98 -1.64 -10.89
N ILE A 177 6.83 -2.21 -11.24
CA ILE A 177 6.73 -3.61 -11.68
C ILE A 177 6.59 -3.65 -13.20
N HIS A 178 7.23 -4.63 -13.84
CA HIS A 178 7.25 -4.79 -15.30
C HIS A 178 6.84 -6.21 -15.70
N SER A 179 6.18 -6.34 -16.85
CA SER A 179 5.88 -7.64 -17.45
C SER A 179 7.19 -8.38 -17.72
N HIS A 180 7.33 -9.58 -17.16
CA HIS A 180 8.50 -10.43 -17.35
C HIS A 180 8.40 -11.26 -18.64
#